data_AF-A0A194PL95-F1
#
_entry.id   AF-A0A194PL95-F1
#
_cell.length_a   1.000
_cell.length_b   1.000
_cell.length_c   1.000
_cell.angle_alpha   90.00
_cell.angle_beta   90.00
_cell.angle_gamma   90.00
#
_symmetry.space_group_name_H-M   'P 1'
#
loop_
_entity.id
_entity.type
_entity.pdbx_description
1 polymer ?
#
loop_
_entity_poly.entity_id
_entity_poly.type
_entity_poly.pdbx_seq_one_letter_code
_entity_poly.pdbx_strand_id
1 'polypeptide(L)'
;MAFLALCPTKGGVTNRHLLVVVLFLCQTIVCDSRCPKFAEKPLETRVEDASIVFRAVVIQAHFQTKTLDLALVSIYKGGMELASVSQYSGSPYNTTDRQVNLKVSPQIEGCFNWSMAPSQSEFIVFARISDPAEDLETTPADGPWLEATSAAVPWSLGVDIAIWNAVGWAGWGEWGVCSKTCGGGKQIRRRYCSKALCEGFGEQGRSCNSFDCADSINPLAPDARRNFHPTQARWGSVPDRPHAFSLRPNSYIWIASSELFATGRTFPSEFTLFISLRLRPESGGYGQGTLFSLRSRRRSGSFLSLELAGRGAARLVHAGAGLSRSIYLAVPLYDFRWHHIAISVHDDNTVRVYVDCRWLRTDVLEKDALDTPTDADLIIGYLFSLSSSFIK
;
A
#
# COMPACT_ATOMS: atom_id res chain seq x y z
N MET A 1 -9.56 34.51 11.80
CA MET A 1 -10.01 34.06 13.13
C MET A 1 -8.83 33.39 13.82
N ALA A 2 -8.30 33.97 14.91
CA ALA A 2 -7.20 33.39 15.66
C ALA A 2 -7.75 32.60 16.86
N PHE A 3 -7.31 31.34 17.04
CA PHE A 3 -7.60 30.55 18.24
C PHE A 3 -6.41 30.63 19.21
N LEU A 4 -6.69 30.96 20.46
CA LEU A 4 -5.76 30.86 21.59
C LEU A 4 -5.96 29.51 22.29
N ALA A 5 -4.89 28.75 22.43
CA ALA A 5 -4.83 27.61 23.35
C ALA A 5 -3.76 27.88 24.41
N LEU A 6 -4.17 27.99 25.67
CA LEU A 6 -3.29 28.05 26.83
C LEU A 6 -3.14 26.64 27.41
N CYS A 7 -1.90 26.20 27.63
CA CYS A 7 -1.62 24.99 28.40
C CYS A 7 -0.58 25.34 29.49
N PRO A 8 -0.82 25.02 30.78
CA PRO A 8 0.06 25.41 31.87
C PRO A 8 1.16 24.36 32.07
N THR A 9 2.42 24.78 32.14
CA THR A 9 3.50 23.93 32.64
C THR A 9 3.91 24.39 34.04
N LYS A 10 3.82 23.44 34.98
CA LYS A 10 4.39 23.50 36.33
C LYS A 10 5.91 23.46 36.23
N GLY A 11 6.59 24.41 36.88
CA GLY A 11 8.04 24.38 37.07
C GLY A 11 8.55 25.80 37.31
N GLY A 12 8.80 26.13 38.57
CA GLY A 12 9.03 27.50 39.04
C GLY A 12 10.22 28.21 38.41
N VAL A 13 10.01 29.47 38.02
CA VAL A 13 11.05 30.49 37.87
C VAL A 13 10.52 31.81 38.43
N THR A 14 11.29 32.37 39.35
CA THR A 14 11.08 33.66 40.03
C THR A 14 11.33 34.85 39.11
N ASN A 15 10.42 35.83 39.18
CA ASN A 15 10.55 37.26 38.85
C ASN A 15 11.49 37.68 37.70
N ARG A 16 10.92 37.74 36.49
CA ARG A 16 10.85 38.94 35.62
C ARG A 16 10.10 38.53 34.34
N HIS A 17 8.83 38.94 34.24
CA HIS A 17 7.97 38.59 33.11
C HIS A 17 8.48 39.25 31.81
N LEU A 18 9.22 38.50 31.00
CA LEU A 18 9.31 38.76 29.57
C LEU A 18 8.28 37.84 28.89
N LEU A 19 7.15 38.40 28.50
CA LEU A 19 6.17 37.69 27.66
C LEU A 19 6.74 37.62 26.25
N VAL A 20 7.47 36.55 25.93
CA VAL A 20 7.92 36.29 24.55
C VAL A 20 6.72 35.76 23.77
N VAL A 21 5.98 36.66 23.13
CA VAL A 21 4.98 36.30 22.12
C VAL A 21 5.76 35.91 20.86
N VAL A 22 6.05 34.62 20.71
CA VAL A 22 6.49 34.10 19.42
C VAL A 22 5.26 34.08 18.51
N LEU A 23 5.08 35.17 17.78
CA LEU A 23 4.27 35.17 16.57
C LEU A 23 4.93 34.19 15.60
N PHE A 24 4.45 32.95 15.57
CA PHE A 24 4.57 32.16 14.36
C PHE A 24 3.78 32.93 13.30
N LEU A 25 4.49 33.78 12.56
CA LEU A 25 4.14 34.06 11.18
C LEU A 25 4.11 32.69 10.52
N CYS A 26 2.93 32.06 10.50
CA CYS A 26 2.63 31.04 9.53
C CYS A 26 3.10 31.65 8.22
N GLN A 27 4.17 31.11 7.64
CA GLN A 27 4.61 31.55 6.33
C GLN A 27 3.35 31.51 5.48
N THR A 28 2.89 32.69 5.09
CA THR A 28 1.88 32.86 4.08
C THR A 28 2.22 31.83 3.01
N ILE A 29 1.26 30.96 2.69
CA ILE A 29 1.32 30.13 1.49
C ILE A 29 1.86 31.06 0.41
N VAL A 30 3.12 30.84 0.01
CA VAL A 30 3.75 31.68 -0.99
C VAL A 30 3.03 31.31 -2.27
N CYS A 31 2.00 32.08 -2.61
CA CYS A 31 1.50 32.19 -3.96
C CYS A 31 2.71 32.57 -4.81
N ASP A 32 3.33 31.59 -5.46
CA ASP A 32 4.38 31.86 -6.43
C ASP A 32 3.71 32.66 -7.54
N SER A 33 4.04 33.94 -7.65
CA SER A 33 3.47 34.85 -8.64
C SER A 33 3.76 34.43 -10.09
N ARG A 34 4.62 33.42 -10.29
CA ARG A 34 4.89 32.76 -11.57
C ARG A 34 3.85 31.70 -11.93
N CYS A 35 3.02 31.30 -10.98
CA CYS A 35 1.97 30.32 -11.20
C CYS A 35 0.66 30.97 -11.60
N PRO A 36 -0.01 30.48 -12.65
CA PRO A 36 -1.29 31.05 -12.99
C PRO A 36 -2.33 30.72 -11.91
N LYS A 37 -3.37 31.54 -11.82
CA LYS A 37 -4.44 31.41 -10.81
C LYS A 37 -5.02 29.99 -10.71
N PHE A 38 -5.03 29.21 -11.80
CA PHE A 38 -5.54 27.83 -11.78
C PHE A 38 -4.69 26.88 -10.90
N ALA A 39 -3.39 27.12 -10.74
CA ALA A 39 -2.50 26.26 -9.95
C ALA A 39 -2.67 26.53 -8.43
N GLU A 40 -3.17 27.72 -8.09
CA GLU A 40 -3.49 28.18 -6.73
C GLU A 40 -4.92 27.83 -6.31
N LYS A 41 -5.75 27.31 -7.24
CA LYS A 41 -7.14 26.93 -6.94
C LYS A 41 -7.19 25.78 -5.93
N PRO A 42 -8.24 25.73 -5.09
CA PRO A 42 -8.57 24.55 -4.30
C PRO A 42 -8.64 23.29 -5.15
N LEU A 43 -8.33 22.15 -4.54
CA LEU A 43 -8.25 20.86 -5.21
C LEU A 43 -9.56 20.50 -5.93
N GLU A 44 -10.69 20.81 -5.30
CA GLU A 44 -12.04 20.57 -5.80
C GLU A 44 -12.30 21.33 -7.10
N THR A 45 -11.95 22.61 -7.15
CA THR A 45 -12.12 23.44 -8.35
C THR A 45 -11.23 22.95 -9.49
N ARG A 46 -10.03 22.44 -9.17
CA ARG A 46 -9.14 21.86 -10.18
C ARG A 46 -9.70 20.57 -10.77
N VAL A 47 -10.39 19.76 -9.96
CA VAL A 47 -11.13 18.58 -10.43
C VAL A 47 -12.31 18.97 -11.34
N GLU A 48 -12.98 20.07 -11.02
CA GLU A 48 -14.09 20.59 -11.84
C GLU A 48 -13.59 21.07 -13.21
N ASP A 49 -12.53 21.88 -13.23
CA ASP A 49 -11.95 22.47 -14.44
C ASP A 49 -11.29 21.45 -15.39
N ALA A 50 -10.74 20.36 -14.84
CA ALA A 50 -10.07 19.34 -15.65
C ALA A 50 -11.08 18.35 -16.24
N SER A 51 -10.95 18.00 -17.53
CA SER A 51 -11.77 16.94 -18.11
C SER A 51 -11.30 15.54 -17.71
N ILE A 52 -10.00 15.39 -17.43
CA ILE A 52 -9.39 14.12 -17.00
C ILE A 52 -8.60 14.34 -15.72
N VAL A 53 -8.80 13.47 -14.74
CA VAL A 53 -8.05 13.47 -13.48
C VAL A 53 -7.58 12.05 -13.18
N PHE A 54 -6.28 11.85 -13.01
CA PHE A 54 -5.72 10.51 -12.79
C PHE A 54 -4.49 10.54 -11.86
N ARG A 55 -4.26 9.42 -11.18
CA ARG A 55 -3.05 9.14 -10.40
C ARG A 55 -2.07 8.40 -11.29
N ALA A 56 -0.83 8.86 -11.31
CA ALA A 56 0.22 8.19 -12.07
C ALA A 56 1.58 8.26 -11.38
N VAL A 57 2.46 7.36 -11.79
CA VAL A 57 3.88 7.32 -11.41
C VAL A 57 4.70 7.87 -12.57
N VAL A 58 5.66 8.75 -12.28
CA VAL A 58 6.61 9.21 -13.32
C VAL A 58 7.57 8.09 -13.69
N ILE A 59 7.55 7.71 -14.97
CA ILE A 59 8.51 6.78 -15.58
C ILE A 59 9.74 7.56 -16.02
N GLN A 60 9.52 8.58 -16.85
CA GLN A 60 10.58 9.38 -17.46
C GLN A 60 10.11 10.82 -17.67
N ALA A 61 11.01 11.78 -17.43
CA ALA A 61 10.77 13.20 -17.68
C ALA A 61 11.69 13.69 -18.80
N HIS A 62 11.11 14.32 -19.81
CA HIS A 62 11.84 14.85 -20.97
C HIS A 62 11.89 16.37 -20.89
N PHE A 63 13.00 16.90 -20.35
CA PHE A 63 13.15 18.32 -20.07
C PHE A 63 13.15 19.21 -21.32
N GLN A 64 13.61 18.70 -22.47
CA GLN A 64 13.67 19.46 -23.72
C GLN A 64 12.30 19.61 -24.36
N THR A 65 11.53 18.53 -24.39
CA THR A 65 10.18 18.47 -25.00
C THR A 65 9.06 18.83 -24.03
N LYS A 66 9.37 18.99 -22.73
CA LYS A 66 8.41 19.27 -21.65
C LYS A 66 7.30 18.22 -21.59
N THR A 67 7.68 16.97 -21.81
CA THR A 67 6.78 15.81 -21.75
C THR A 67 7.14 14.89 -20.60
N LEU A 68 6.14 14.19 -20.09
CA LEU A 68 6.27 13.17 -19.04
C LEU A 68 5.68 11.86 -19.54
N ASP A 69 6.45 10.79 -19.37
CA ASP A 69 5.97 9.43 -19.54
C ASP A 69 5.51 8.91 -18.18
N LEU A 70 4.24 8.52 -18.11
CA LEU A 70 3.55 8.24 -16.86
C LEU A 70 2.96 6.83 -16.89
N ALA A 71 3.13 6.07 -15.80
CA ALA A 71 2.42 4.81 -15.57
C ALA A 71 1.12 5.11 -14.82
N LEU A 72 -0.03 4.80 -15.42
CA LEU A 72 -1.34 5.14 -14.89
C LEU A 72 -1.78 4.16 -13.79
N VAL A 73 -1.97 4.69 -12.58
CA VAL A 73 -2.38 3.93 -11.39
C VAL A 73 -3.90 3.88 -11.27
N SER A 74 -4.55 5.05 -11.26
CA SER A 74 -6.01 5.18 -11.08
C SER A 74 -6.56 6.33 -11.91
N ILE A 75 -7.77 6.20 -12.44
CA ILE A 75 -8.51 7.29 -13.11
C ILE A 75 -9.63 7.74 -12.17
N TYR A 76 -9.65 9.02 -11.80
CA TYR A 76 -10.66 9.62 -10.95
C TYR A 76 -11.84 10.19 -11.74
N LYS A 77 -11.56 10.79 -12.89
CA LYS A 77 -12.51 11.46 -13.80
C LYS A 77 -11.99 11.38 -15.24
N GLY A 78 -12.87 11.33 -16.23
CA GLY A 78 -12.50 11.42 -17.63
C GLY A 78 -12.03 10.10 -18.25
N GLY A 79 -12.53 8.97 -17.72
CA GLY A 79 -12.06 7.65 -18.13
C GLY A 79 -12.50 7.25 -19.54
N MET A 80 -13.70 7.68 -19.94
CA MET A 80 -14.25 7.43 -21.27
C MET A 80 -13.55 8.29 -22.32
N GLU A 81 -13.24 9.54 -21.96
CA GLU A 81 -12.49 10.51 -22.74
C GLU A 81 -11.06 10.02 -22.96
N LEU A 82 -10.38 9.54 -21.92
CA LEU A 82 -9.04 8.98 -22.06
C LEU A 82 -9.06 7.71 -22.94
N ALA A 83 -10.09 6.86 -22.82
CA ALA A 83 -10.22 5.68 -23.66
C ALA A 83 -10.55 6.02 -25.12
N SER A 84 -11.29 7.10 -25.39
CA SER A 84 -11.65 7.49 -26.76
C SER A 84 -10.44 7.94 -27.58
N VAL A 85 -9.36 8.40 -26.93
CA VAL A 85 -8.11 8.77 -27.62
C VAL A 85 -7.16 7.60 -27.86
N SER A 86 -7.40 6.42 -27.25
CA SER A 86 -6.50 5.27 -27.43
C SER A 86 -6.49 4.69 -28.85
N GLN A 87 -7.47 5.06 -29.67
CA GLN A 87 -7.64 4.57 -31.03
C GLN A 87 -6.81 5.31 -32.09
N TYR A 88 -6.23 6.48 -31.75
CA TYR A 88 -5.44 7.26 -32.69
C TYR A 88 -4.03 6.69 -32.84
N SER A 89 -3.50 6.73 -34.07
CA SER A 89 -2.07 6.50 -34.31
C SER A 89 -1.29 7.61 -33.60
N GLY A 90 -0.31 7.28 -32.75
CA GLY A 90 0.37 8.26 -31.91
C GLY A 90 -0.40 8.68 -30.64
N SER A 91 -1.43 7.92 -30.25
CA SER A 91 -2.22 8.17 -29.03
C SER A 91 -1.35 8.44 -27.80
N PRO A 92 -1.69 9.46 -26.98
CA PRO A 92 -1.02 9.73 -25.72
C PRO A 92 -1.36 8.69 -24.66
N TYR A 93 -2.27 7.76 -24.92
CA TYR A 93 -2.65 6.67 -24.02
C TYR A 93 -2.48 5.30 -24.68
N ASN A 94 -1.57 4.51 -24.10
CA ASN A 94 -1.40 3.10 -24.43
C ASN A 94 -2.17 2.25 -23.41
N THR A 95 -3.26 1.61 -23.88
CA THR A 95 -4.14 0.78 -23.04
C THR A 95 -3.49 -0.51 -22.56
N THR A 96 -2.56 -1.07 -23.33
CA THR A 96 -1.89 -2.34 -23.03
C THR A 96 -0.96 -2.17 -21.84
N ASP A 97 -0.12 -1.14 -21.89
CA ASP A 97 0.89 -0.89 -20.86
C ASP A 97 0.40 0.07 -19.77
N ARG A 98 -0.83 0.59 -19.93
CA ARG A 98 -1.41 1.66 -19.09
C ARG A 98 -0.47 2.86 -18.96
N GLN A 99 0.19 3.23 -20.05
CA GLN A 99 1.12 4.35 -20.10
C GLN A 99 0.48 5.55 -20.75
N VAL A 100 0.81 6.74 -20.24
CA VAL A 100 0.30 8.00 -20.72
C VAL A 100 1.46 8.97 -20.97
N ASN A 101 1.47 9.63 -22.12
CA ASN A 101 2.37 10.73 -22.41
C ASN A 101 1.64 12.04 -22.15
N LEU A 102 2.15 12.82 -21.20
CA LEU A 102 1.57 14.11 -20.79
C LEU A 102 2.46 15.26 -21.25
N LYS A 103 1.88 16.24 -21.94
CA LYS A 103 2.53 17.51 -22.27
C LYS A 103 2.23 18.55 -21.19
N VAL A 104 3.26 19.22 -20.70
CA VAL A 104 3.10 20.32 -19.73
C VAL A 104 3.04 21.63 -20.51
N SER A 105 1.95 22.38 -20.34
CA SER A 105 1.77 23.66 -21.03
C SER A 105 2.80 24.70 -20.59
N PRO A 106 3.32 25.57 -21.47
CA PRO A 106 4.24 26.66 -21.10
C PRO A 106 3.69 27.56 -19.99
N GLN A 107 2.37 27.74 -19.96
CA GLN A 107 1.67 28.56 -18.96
C GLN A 107 1.85 28.02 -17.54
N ILE A 108 2.00 26.70 -17.39
CA ILE A 108 2.03 26.01 -16.09
C ILE A 108 3.45 25.50 -15.77
N GLU A 109 4.39 25.66 -16.69
CA GLU A 109 5.74 25.10 -16.60
C GLU A 109 6.48 25.58 -15.34
N GLY A 110 6.33 26.86 -14.99
CA GLY A 110 6.94 27.45 -13.81
C GLY A 110 6.41 26.88 -12.48
N CYS A 111 5.23 26.26 -12.51
CA CYS A 111 4.63 25.58 -11.35
C CYS A 111 5.05 24.13 -11.21
N PHE A 112 5.52 23.54 -12.30
CA PHE A 112 5.90 22.15 -12.29
C PHE A 112 7.35 22.05 -11.82
N ASN A 113 7.55 21.48 -10.63
CA ASN A 113 8.90 21.25 -10.15
C ASN A 113 9.54 20.05 -10.86
N TRP A 114 10.18 20.31 -12.00
CA TRP A 114 10.88 19.30 -12.81
C TRP A 114 12.02 18.59 -12.06
N SER A 115 12.55 19.18 -10.98
CA SER A 115 13.55 18.54 -10.11
C SER A 115 12.95 17.54 -9.09
N MET A 116 11.63 17.61 -8.85
CA MET A 116 10.86 16.70 -7.99
C MET A 116 10.26 15.53 -8.75
N ALA A 117 10.69 15.25 -9.97
CA ALA A 117 10.32 14.05 -10.70
C ALA A 117 11.42 12.97 -10.63
N PRO A 118 11.91 12.52 -9.46
CA PRO A 118 12.68 11.29 -9.44
C PRO A 118 11.77 10.17 -9.94
N SER A 119 12.37 9.20 -10.64
CA SER A 119 11.68 7.99 -11.04
C SER A 119 10.93 7.41 -9.84
N GLN A 120 9.68 6.98 -10.05
CA GLN A 120 8.79 6.40 -9.03
C GLN A 120 8.02 7.37 -8.10
N SER A 121 8.07 8.69 -8.32
CA SER A 121 7.17 9.60 -7.59
C SER A 121 5.73 9.54 -8.12
N GLU A 122 4.77 9.53 -7.21
CA GLU A 122 3.35 9.47 -7.51
C GLU A 122 2.69 10.85 -7.46
N PHE A 123 1.90 11.15 -8.48
CA PHE A 123 1.20 12.43 -8.62
C PHE A 123 -0.26 12.23 -8.98
N ILE A 124 -1.07 13.22 -8.62
CA ILE A 124 -2.40 13.42 -9.21
C ILE A 124 -2.29 14.50 -10.28
N VAL A 125 -2.62 14.11 -11.49
CA VAL A 125 -2.56 14.92 -12.70
C VAL A 125 -3.96 15.37 -13.06
N PHE A 126 -4.06 16.64 -13.46
CA PHE A 126 -5.26 17.30 -13.94
C PHE A 126 -4.99 17.68 -15.38
N ALA A 127 -5.76 17.13 -16.29
CA ALA A 127 -5.48 17.21 -17.71
C ALA A 127 -6.75 17.41 -18.54
N ARG A 128 -6.51 17.78 -19.80
CA ARG A 128 -7.50 17.77 -20.87
C ARG A 128 -6.90 17.13 -22.12
N ILE A 129 -7.76 16.59 -22.96
CA ILE A 129 -7.39 16.25 -24.33
C ILE A 129 -7.40 17.57 -25.12
N SER A 130 -6.34 17.85 -25.85
CA SER A 130 -6.33 18.95 -26.81
C SER A 130 -7.14 18.58 -28.04
N ASP A 131 -7.89 19.55 -28.58
CA ASP A 131 -8.61 19.40 -29.84
C ASP A 131 -7.72 19.90 -31.00
N PRO A 132 -7.34 19.04 -31.96
CA PRO A 132 -6.60 19.45 -33.15
C PRO A 132 -7.25 20.56 -33.98
N ALA A 133 -8.58 20.74 -33.88
CA ALA A 133 -9.32 21.75 -34.63
C ALA A 133 -9.29 23.14 -33.98
N GLU A 134 -9.12 23.23 -32.65
CA GLU A 134 -9.04 24.51 -31.92
C GLU A 134 -7.61 24.96 -31.64
N ASP A 135 -6.68 24.03 -31.37
CA ASP A 135 -5.30 24.33 -30.95
C ASP A 135 -4.29 24.29 -32.13
N LEU A 136 -4.59 25.01 -33.22
CA LEU A 136 -3.88 25.00 -34.51
C LEU A 136 -2.37 25.30 -34.46
N GLU A 137 -1.88 26.03 -33.45
CA GLU A 137 -0.45 26.39 -33.32
C GLU A 137 0.40 25.35 -32.54
N THR A 138 -0.24 24.43 -31.79
CA THR A 138 0.47 23.52 -30.87
C THR A 138 0.22 22.04 -31.13
N THR A 139 -0.66 21.73 -32.11
CA THR A 139 -1.00 20.37 -32.53
C THR A 139 0.00 19.79 -33.52
N PRO A 140 0.76 18.74 -33.16
CA PRO A 140 1.52 17.97 -34.15
C PRO A 140 0.54 17.29 -35.12
N ALA A 141 1.01 16.96 -36.33
CA ALA A 141 0.21 16.27 -37.35
C ALA A 141 -0.29 14.87 -36.93
N ASP A 142 0.21 14.35 -35.80
CA ASP A 142 0.08 12.96 -35.37
C ASP A 142 -1.11 12.70 -34.41
N GLY A 143 -2.00 13.66 -34.18
CA GLY A 143 -3.28 13.44 -33.45
C GLY A 143 -3.43 14.16 -32.11
N PRO A 144 -4.50 13.88 -31.34
CA PRO A 144 -4.78 14.54 -30.07
C PRO A 144 -3.73 14.19 -29.00
N TRP A 145 -3.37 15.12 -28.12
CA TRP A 145 -2.48 14.85 -26.98
C TRP A 145 -3.14 15.18 -25.65
N LEU A 146 -2.54 14.69 -24.56
CA LEU A 146 -2.97 14.99 -23.21
C LEU A 146 -2.15 16.17 -22.67
N GLU A 147 -2.83 17.25 -22.29
CA GLU A 147 -2.21 18.45 -21.75
C GLU A 147 -2.61 18.66 -20.29
N ALA A 148 -1.62 18.97 -19.44
CA ALA A 148 -1.90 19.35 -18.06
C ALA A 148 -2.63 20.71 -18.00
N THR A 149 -3.77 20.76 -17.32
CA THR A 149 -4.56 21.98 -17.12
C THR A 149 -4.21 22.70 -15.82
N SER A 150 -3.62 21.99 -14.85
CA SER A 150 -3.12 22.56 -13.60
C SER A 150 -1.90 21.84 -13.07
N ALA A 151 -1.16 22.48 -12.16
CA ALA A 151 0.10 21.98 -11.62
C ALA A 151 -0.09 20.68 -10.82
N ALA A 152 0.34 19.53 -11.33
CA ALA A 152 0.16 18.23 -10.67
C ALA A 152 0.57 18.26 -9.18
N VAL A 153 -0.18 17.54 -8.33
CA VAL A 153 0.08 17.51 -6.88
C VAL A 153 0.69 16.18 -6.47
N PRO A 154 1.66 16.16 -5.53
CA PRO A 154 2.16 14.92 -4.96
C PRO A 154 1.03 14.09 -4.35
N TRP A 155 1.06 12.79 -4.57
CA TRP A 155 0.07 11.90 -4.00
C TRP A 155 0.25 11.77 -2.48
N SER A 156 -0.88 11.77 -1.76
CA SER A 156 -0.97 11.30 -0.38
C SER A 156 -2.37 10.72 -0.15
N LEU A 157 -2.54 9.91 0.91
CA LEU A 157 -3.86 9.36 1.25
C LEU A 157 -4.91 10.46 1.46
N GLY A 158 -4.53 11.59 2.08
CA GLY A 158 -5.44 12.72 2.29
C GLY A 158 -5.89 13.37 0.99
N VAL A 159 -4.97 13.57 0.04
CA VAL A 159 -5.28 14.13 -1.29
C VAL A 159 -6.13 13.14 -2.10
N ASP A 160 -5.81 11.83 -2.05
CA ASP A 160 -6.59 10.79 -2.74
C ASP A 160 -8.07 10.78 -2.30
N ILE A 161 -8.31 10.86 -0.99
CA ILE A 161 -9.66 10.94 -0.40
C ILE A 161 -10.35 12.22 -0.86
N ALA A 162 -9.66 13.36 -0.85
CA ALA A 162 -10.24 14.64 -1.26
C ALA A 162 -10.67 14.62 -2.75
N ILE A 163 -9.84 14.08 -3.66
CA ILE A 163 -10.20 13.96 -5.08
C ILE A 163 -11.40 13.05 -5.27
N TRP A 164 -11.42 11.87 -4.62
CA TRP A 164 -12.57 10.96 -4.72
C TRP A 164 -13.86 11.64 -4.27
N ASN A 165 -13.82 12.34 -3.14
CA ASN A 165 -14.96 13.10 -2.63
C ASN A 165 -15.41 14.18 -3.61
N ALA A 166 -14.47 14.91 -4.24
CA ALA A 166 -14.77 15.94 -5.23
C ALA A 166 -15.52 15.37 -6.45
N VAL A 167 -15.11 14.19 -6.94
CA VAL A 167 -15.83 13.50 -8.03
C VAL A 167 -17.09 12.76 -7.57
N GLY A 168 -17.42 12.79 -6.28
CA GLY A 168 -18.63 12.20 -5.70
C GLY A 168 -18.50 10.72 -5.31
N TRP A 169 -17.32 10.13 -5.43
CA TRP A 169 -17.07 8.76 -4.99
C TRP A 169 -16.52 8.75 -3.56
N ALA A 170 -17.01 7.85 -2.72
CA ALA A 170 -16.25 7.43 -1.55
C ALA A 170 -15.00 6.64 -2.02
N GLY A 171 -14.01 6.54 -1.14
CA GLY A 171 -12.87 5.65 -1.34
C GLY A 171 -13.32 4.21 -1.62
N TRP A 172 -12.51 3.47 -2.37
CA TRP A 172 -12.76 2.05 -2.60
C TRP A 172 -12.84 1.29 -1.27
N GLY A 173 -13.87 0.45 -1.14
CA GLY A 173 -13.89 -0.55 -0.08
C GLY A 173 -12.81 -1.60 -0.26
N GLU A 174 -12.63 -2.40 0.78
CA GLU A 174 -11.74 -3.56 0.76
C GLU A 174 -12.15 -4.55 -0.33
N TRP A 175 -11.16 -5.31 -0.81
CA TRP A 175 -11.46 -6.43 -1.68
C TRP A 175 -12.20 -7.52 -0.93
N GLY A 176 -13.29 -7.98 -1.54
CA GLY A 176 -14.07 -9.11 -1.05
C GLY A 176 -13.33 -10.44 -1.16
N VAL A 177 -14.05 -11.48 -0.76
CA VAL A 177 -13.65 -12.88 -0.87
C VAL A 177 -13.22 -13.24 -2.29
N CYS A 178 -12.10 -13.94 -2.43
CA CYS A 178 -11.79 -14.59 -3.71
C CYS A 178 -12.75 -15.75 -3.93
N SER A 179 -13.41 -15.80 -5.09
CA SER A 179 -14.41 -16.81 -5.41
C SER A 179 -13.89 -18.25 -5.37
N LYS A 180 -12.56 -18.45 -5.42
CA LYS A 180 -11.90 -19.74 -5.27
C LYS A 180 -10.66 -19.59 -4.40
N THR A 181 -10.28 -20.64 -3.67
CA THR A 181 -9.04 -20.67 -2.89
C THR A 181 -7.81 -21.01 -3.73
N CYS A 182 -7.97 -21.57 -4.92
CA CYS A 182 -6.92 -21.95 -5.88
C CYS A 182 -7.53 -22.08 -7.29
N GLY A 183 -6.71 -22.26 -8.32
CA GLY A 183 -7.14 -22.53 -9.70
C GLY A 183 -7.81 -21.35 -10.40
N GLY A 184 -7.52 -20.12 -9.96
CA GLY A 184 -8.04 -18.89 -10.53
C GLY A 184 -9.48 -18.57 -10.11
N GLY A 185 -9.61 -17.54 -9.28
CA GLY A 185 -10.88 -16.94 -8.87
C GLY A 185 -10.97 -15.45 -9.21
N LYS A 186 -12.07 -14.84 -8.81
CA LYS A 186 -12.28 -13.39 -8.89
C LYS A 186 -12.69 -12.85 -7.53
N GLN A 187 -12.19 -11.68 -7.19
CA GLN A 187 -12.63 -10.91 -6.03
C GLN A 187 -13.17 -9.57 -6.51
N ILE A 188 -14.14 -9.05 -5.77
CA ILE A 188 -14.88 -7.83 -6.12
C ILE A 188 -14.73 -6.84 -4.96
N ARG A 189 -14.52 -5.57 -5.28
CA ARG A 189 -14.67 -4.46 -4.33
C ARG A 189 -15.69 -3.45 -4.84
N ARG A 190 -16.29 -2.71 -3.91
CA ARG A 190 -17.33 -1.72 -4.20
C ARG A 190 -16.98 -0.37 -3.57
N ARG A 191 -17.58 0.69 -4.09
CA ARG A 191 -17.53 2.05 -3.54
C ARG A 191 -18.90 2.71 -3.64
N TYR A 192 -19.14 3.68 -2.76
CA TYR A 192 -20.41 4.40 -2.69
C TYR A 192 -20.35 5.71 -3.46
N CYS A 193 -21.40 6.05 -4.20
CA CYS A 193 -21.56 7.35 -4.86
C CYS A 193 -22.39 8.26 -3.96
N SER A 194 -21.85 9.42 -3.58
CA SER A 194 -22.53 10.43 -2.75
C SER A 194 -23.39 11.41 -3.54
N LYS A 195 -23.30 11.38 -4.88
CA LYS A 195 -24.10 12.22 -5.80
C LYS A 195 -25.23 11.39 -6.43
N ALA A 196 -26.15 12.07 -7.14
CA ALA A 196 -27.21 11.38 -7.90
C ALA A 196 -26.65 10.47 -9.01
N LEU A 197 -25.55 10.89 -9.62
CA LEU A 197 -24.79 10.13 -10.60
C LEU A 197 -23.30 10.43 -10.42
N CYS A 198 -22.47 9.39 -10.38
CA CYS A 198 -21.03 9.52 -10.40
C CYS A 198 -20.49 8.89 -11.68
N GLU A 199 -19.53 9.55 -12.32
CA GLU A 199 -18.89 9.04 -13.52
C GLU A 199 -18.04 7.79 -13.20
N GLY A 200 -18.13 6.76 -14.03
CA GLY A 200 -17.40 5.50 -13.88
C GLY A 200 -18.14 4.44 -13.05
N PHE A 201 -17.41 3.40 -12.62
CA PHE A 201 -18.01 2.19 -12.05
C PHE A 201 -17.98 2.20 -10.51
N GLY A 202 -19.07 1.76 -9.87
CA GLY A 202 -19.15 1.54 -8.42
C GLY A 202 -18.62 0.17 -7.97
N GLU A 203 -18.26 -0.70 -8.91
CA GLU A 203 -17.76 -2.05 -8.67
C GLU A 203 -16.49 -2.31 -9.50
N GLN A 204 -15.51 -2.98 -8.89
CA GLN A 204 -14.29 -3.40 -9.58
C GLN A 204 -14.00 -4.86 -9.27
N GLY A 205 -13.63 -5.64 -10.29
CA GLY A 205 -13.18 -7.02 -10.17
C GLY A 205 -11.68 -7.17 -10.44
N ARG A 206 -11.03 -8.12 -9.76
CA ARG A 206 -9.67 -8.60 -10.13
C ARG A 206 -9.57 -10.11 -9.98
N SER A 207 -8.68 -10.72 -10.76
CA SER A 207 -8.31 -12.12 -10.61
C SER A 207 -7.57 -12.36 -9.29
N CYS A 208 -7.68 -13.56 -8.74
CA CYS A 208 -7.01 -13.96 -7.51
C CYS A 208 -6.76 -15.47 -7.47
N ASN A 209 -5.86 -15.91 -6.60
CA ASN A 209 -5.55 -17.32 -6.35
C ASN A 209 -5.32 -18.13 -7.64
N SER A 210 -4.50 -17.59 -8.55
CA SER A 210 -4.17 -18.21 -9.84
C SER A 210 -3.21 -19.39 -9.74
N PHE A 211 -2.77 -19.76 -8.53
CA PHE A 211 -1.93 -20.93 -8.28
C PHE A 211 -2.74 -22.23 -8.37
N ASP A 212 -2.09 -23.33 -8.73
CA ASP A 212 -2.73 -24.64 -8.87
C ASP A 212 -3.25 -25.20 -7.54
N CYS A 213 -4.32 -26.00 -7.63
CA CYS A 213 -4.96 -26.60 -6.46
C CYS A 213 -4.23 -27.85 -5.93
N ALA A 214 -3.50 -28.57 -6.79
CA ALA A 214 -2.97 -29.91 -6.49
C ALA A 214 -2.05 -29.94 -5.26
N ASP A 215 -1.25 -28.89 -5.07
CA ASP A 215 -0.30 -28.75 -3.95
C ASP A 215 -0.77 -27.69 -2.92
N SER A 216 -2.00 -27.20 -3.04
CA SER A 216 -2.53 -26.17 -2.13
C SER A 216 -3.09 -26.78 -0.86
N ILE A 217 -2.66 -26.26 0.29
CA ILE A 217 -3.12 -26.72 1.60
C ILE A 217 -3.84 -25.57 2.28
N ASN A 218 -5.06 -25.83 2.74
CA ASN A 218 -5.80 -24.89 3.58
C ASN A 218 -5.58 -25.23 5.06
N PRO A 219 -4.68 -24.52 5.76
CA PRO A 219 -4.38 -24.77 7.17
C PRO A 219 -5.59 -24.54 8.10
N LEU A 220 -6.59 -23.80 7.61
CA LEU A 220 -7.77 -23.37 8.36
C LEU A 220 -9.04 -24.13 7.97
N ALA A 221 -8.90 -25.24 7.24
CA ALA A 221 -10.04 -26.03 6.83
C ALA A 221 -10.84 -26.56 8.05
N PRO A 222 -12.18 -26.63 7.99
CA PRO A 222 -13.00 -27.05 9.13
C PRO A 222 -12.67 -28.45 9.69
N ASP A 223 -12.13 -29.33 8.84
CA ASP A 223 -11.67 -30.69 9.14
C ASP A 223 -10.24 -30.72 9.70
N ALA A 224 -9.47 -29.63 9.62
CA ALA A 224 -8.12 -29.50 10.16
C ALA A 224 -8.07 -29.31 11.69
N ARG A 225 -9.07 -29.80 12.44
CA ARG A 225 -9.24 -29.56 13.89
C ARG A 225 -7.99 -29.88 14.72
N ARG A 226 -7.21 -30.88 14.32
CA ARG A 226 -5.98 -31.32 15.00
C ARG A 226 -4.88 -30.25 15.03
N ASN A 227 -4.90 -29.33 14.07
CA ASN A 227 -3.87 -28.30 13.91
C ASN A 227 -4.11 -27.10 14.84
N PHE A 228 -5.33 -26.96 15.39
CA PHE A 228 -5.71 -25.82 16.23
C PHE A 228 -5.44 -26.09 17.70
N HIS A 229 -4.63 -25.25 18.32
CA HIS A 229 -4.30 -25.35 19.73
C HIS A 229 -4.76 -24.10 20.51
N PRO A 230 -5.30 -24.26 21.73
CA PRO A 230 -5.73 -25.53 22.33
C PRO A 230 -6.96 -26.12 21.63
N THR A 231 -7.80 -25.28 21.01
CA THR A 231 -9.00 -25.71 20.26
C THR A 231 -9.35 -24.72 19.16
N GLN A 232 -10.06 -25.20 18.12
CA GLN A 232 -10.55 -24.37 17.01
C GLN A 232 -11.54 -23.27 17.47
N ALA A 233 -12.29 -23.49 18.55
CA ALA A 233 -13.26 -22.51 19.08
C ALA A 233 -12.61 -21.19 19.58
N ARG A 234 -11.29 -21.16 19.74
CA ARG A 234 -10.53 -19.94 20.07
C ARG A 234 -10.30 -19.04 18.85
N TRP A 235 -10.63 -19.51 17.65
CA TRP A 235 -10.51 -18.80 16.38
C TRP A 235 -11.89 -18.36 15.93
N GLY A 236 -12.10 -17.04 15.83
CA GLY A 236 -13.39 -16.44 15.48
C GLY A 236 -13.34 -15.79 14.10
N SER A 237 -14.46 -15.80 13.38
CA SER A 237 -14.60 -15.01 12.15
C SER A 237 -14.58 -13.52 12.43
N VAL A 238 -14.10 -12.76 11.45
CA VAL A 238 -13.99 -11.30 11.54
C VAL A 238 -15.14 -10.66 10.76
N PRO A 239 -16.01 -9.84 11.39
CA PRO A 239 -17.23 -9.33 10.75
C PRO A 239 -16.99 -8.55 9.46
N ASP A 240 -15.92 -7.78 9.40
CA ASP A 240 -15.54 -6.95 8.25
C ASP A 240 -14.65 -7.66 7.23
N ARG A 241 -14.24 -8.92 7.50
CA ARG A 241 -13.37 -9.69 6.60
C ARG A 241 -13.62 -11.21 6.74
N PRO A 242 -14.42 -11.81 5.84
CA PRO A 242 -14.91 -13.19 5.98
C PRO A 242 -13.84 -14.30 6.06
N HIS A 243 -12.62 -14.03 5.59
CA HIS A 243 -11.48 -14.97 5.62
C HIS A 243 -10.43 -14.65 6.67
N ALA A 244 -10.62 -13.54 7.39
CA ALA A 244 -9.78 -13.27 8.52
C ALA A 244 -10.33 -13.99 9.74
N PHE A 245 -9.39 -14.41 10.58
CA PHE A 245 -9.71 -15.07 11.84
C PHE A 245 -9.05 -14.29 12.96
N SER A 246 -9.83 -13.95 13.97
CA SER A 246 -9.30 -13.37 15.19
C SER A 246 -8.69 -14.48 16.04
N LEU A 247 -7.41 -14.33 16.40
CA LEU A 247 -6.73 -15.21 17.34
C LEU A 247 -6.96 -14.72 18.77
N ARG A 248 -7.27 -15.65 19.69
CA ARG A 248 -7.28 -15.36 21.13
C ARG A 248 -5.88 -15.56 21.72
N PRO A 249 -5.55 -14.94 22.87
CA PRO A 249 -4.31 -15.24 23.57
C PRO A 249 -4.14 -16.74 23.83
N ASN A 250 -2.90 -17.21 23.72
CA ASN A 250 -2.50 -18.62 23.83
C ASN A 250 -3.19 -19.56 22.83
N SER A 251 -3.63 -19.05 21.66
CA SER A 251 -4.04 -19.91 20.54
C SER A 251 -3.03 -19.86 19.42
N TYR A 252 -2.73 -21.03 18.84
CA TYR A 252 -1.81 -21.18 17.72
C TYR A 252 -2.28 -22.29 16.79
N ILE A 253 -1.82 -22.25 15.54
CA ILE A 253 -1.92 -23.37 14.62
C ILE A 253 -0.55 -24.00 14.50
N TRP A 254 -0.50 -25.33 14.58
CA TRP A 254 0.69 -26.13 14.31
C TRP A 254 0.36 -27.11 13.20
N ILE A 255 1.18 -27.11 12.14
CA ILE A 255 1.05 -28.05 11.02
C ILE A 255 2.38 -28.75 10.82
N ALA A 256 2.35 -30.07 10.92
CA ALA A 256 3.54 -30.88 10.75
C ALA A 256 4.06 -30.79 9.30
N SER A 257 5.38 -30.83 9.13
CA SER A 257 6.01 -30.77 7.79
C SER A 257 5.49 -31.86 6.83
N SER A 258 5.14 -33.03 7.37
CA SER A 258 4.58 -34.16 6.62
C SER A 258 3.16 -33.94 6.11
N GLU A 259 2.42 -32.99 6.70
CA GLU A 259 1.11 -32.58 6.20
C GLU A 259 1.24 -31.50 5.13
N LEU A 260 2.31 -30.70 5.18
CA LEU A 260 2.58 -29.60 4.25
C LEU A 260 3.19 -30.06 2.93
N PHE A 261 4.00 -31.11 2.97
CA PHE A 261 4.79 -31.55 1.83
C PHE A 261 4.58 -33.04 1.58
N ALA A 262 4.31 -33.39 0.33
CA ALA A 262 4.30 -34.78 -0.11
C ALA A 262 5.64 -35.45 0.18
N THR A 263 5.64 -36.78 0.33
CA THR A 263 6.86 -37.57 0.59
C THR A 263 7.98 -37.23 -0.38
N GLY A 264 9.14 -36.86 0.14
CA GLY A 264 10.32 -36.47 -0.65
C GLY A 264 10.38 -34.99 -1.02
N ARG A 265 9.36 -34.19 -0.68
CA ARG A 265 9.39 -32.72 -0.80
C ARG A 265 9.64 -32.09 0.57
N THR A 266 10.27 -30.93 0.56
CA THR A 266 10.60 -30.13 1.75
C THR A 266 10.16 -28.69 1.53
N PHE A 267 10.20 -27.87 2.59
CA PHE A 267 10.01 -26.43 2.44
C PHE A 267 11.08 -25.88 1.47
N PRO A 268 10.69 -25.07 0.46
CA PRO A 268 11.62 -24.56 -0.54
C PRO A 268 12.53 -23.47 0.04
N SER A 269 13.78 -23.39 -0.44
CA SER A 269 14.73 -22.32 -0.06
C SER A 269 14.28 -20.96 -0.58
N GLU A 270 13.63 -20.93 -1.74
CA GLU A 270 12.99 -19.76 -2.32
C GLU A 270 11.49 -19.77 -2.08
N PHE A 271 10.95 -18.69 -1.51
CA PHE A 271 9.53 -18.59 -1.23
C PHE A 271 9.11 -17.14 -1.04
N THR A 272 7.80 -16.90 -1.12
CA THR A 272 7.21 -15.63 -0.72
C THR A 272 6.10 -15.85 0.27
N LEU A 273 6.21 -15.19 1.41
CA LEU A 273 5.20 -15.16 2.46
C LEU A 273 4.33 -13.93 2.28
N PHE A 274 3.03 -14.13 2.09
CA PHE A 274 2.02 -13.07 2.07
C PHE A 274 1.17 -13.13 3.33
N ILE A 275 1.14 -12.05 4.10
CA ILE A 275 0.36 -11.94 5.34
C ILE A 275 -0.54 -10.72 5.26
N SER A 276 -1.82 -10.91 5.55
CA SER A 276 -2.75 -9.82 5.84
C SER A 276 -3.08 -9.84 7.32
N LEU A 277 -2.84 -8.74 8.03
CA LEU A 277 -3.05 -8.65 9.47
C LEU A 277 -3.62 -7.30 9.87
N ARG A 278 -4.33 -7.27 11.00
CA ARG A 278 -4.77 -6.05 11.66
C ARG A 278 -4.58 -6.19 13.14
N LEU A 279 -3.80 -5.28 13.73
CA LEU A 279 -3.46 -5.28 15.15
C LEU A 279 -4.22 -4.17 15.86
N ARG A 280 -4.78 -4.45 17.04
CA ARG A 280 -5.38 -3.39 17.86
C ARG A 280 -4.28 -2.61 18.59
N PRO A 281 -4.39 -1.28 18.66
CA PRO A 281 -3.59 -0.49 19.59
C PRO A 281 -3.94 -0.91 21.01
N GLU A 282 -2.95 -1.37 21.76
CA GLU A 282 -3.10 -1.83 23.14
C GLU A 282 -3.11 -0.63 24.09
N SER A 283 -3.98 -0.68 25.11
CA SER A 283 -4.04 0.30 26.21
C SER A 283 -2.90 0.06 27.21
N GLY A 284 -1.63 0.27 26.83
CA GLY A 284 -0.49 0.14 27.75
C GLY A 284 0.85 -0.33 27.18
N GLY A 285 0.95 -0.60 25.87
CA GLY A 285 2.20 -1.04 25.23
C GLY A 285 1.90 -1.66 23.87
N TYR A 286 2.91 -1.97 23.07
CA TYR A 286 2.70 -2.71 21.82
C TYR A 286 2.98 -4.18 22.08
N GLY A 287 2.06 -5.06 21.68
CA GLY A 287 2.18 -6.50 21.87
C GLY A 287 3.44 -7.11 21.28
N GLN A 288 3.90 -8.19 21.90
CA GLN A 288 4.92 -9.08 21.35
C GLN A 288 4.26 -10.40 20.98
N GLY A 289 4.80 -11.08 19.98
CA GLY A 289 4.34 -12.41 19.59
C GLY A 289 4.85 -12.80 18.23
N THR A 290 4.70 -14.08 17.90
CA THR A 290 5.15 -14.64 16.62
C THR A 290 3.95 -14.80 15.70
N LEU A 291 4.00 -14.17 14.54
CA LEU A 291 2.94 -14.26 13.52
C LEU A 291 3.05 -15.57 12.75
N PHE A 292 4.28 -15.93 12.39
CA PHE A 292 4.61 -17.08 11.54
C PHE A 292 5.97 -17.63 11.98
N SER A 293 6.11 -18.95 12.05
CA SER A 293 7.40 -19.59 12.25
C SER A 293 7.50 -20.92 11.51
N LEU A 294 8.65 -21.16 10.89
CA LEU A 294 9.12 -22.44 10.40
C LEU A 294 10.19 -22.93 11.35
N ARG A 295 9.97 -24.08 11.99
CA ARG A 295 10.88 -24.59 13.02
C ARG A 295 11.24 -26.04 12.77
N SER A 296 12.52 -26.37 12.84
CA SER A 296 12.98 -27.76 12.71
C SER A 296 12.46 -28.60 13.88
N ARG A 297 11.95 -29.79 13.57
CA ARG A 297 11.57 -30.79 14.58
C ARG A 297 12.78 -31.40 15.28
N ARG A 298 13.89 -31.58 14.55
CA ARG A 298 15.10 -32.22 15.07
C ARG A 298 16.13 -31.24 15.63
N ARG A 299 16.19 -30.02 15.11
CA ARG A 299 17.18 -29.00 15.49
C ARG A 299 16.50 -27.81 16.16
N SER A 300 16.37 -27.84 17.49
CA SER A 300 15.59 -26.86 18.26
C SER A 300 16.02 -25.39 18.09
N GLY A 301 17.26 -25.13 17.64
CA GLY A 301 17.81 -23.79 17.35
C GLY A 301 17.80 -23.38 15.88
N SER A 302 17.19 -24.16 14.99
CA SER A 302 17.03 -23.83 13.56
C SER A 302 15.59 -23.42 13.27
N PHE A 303 15.40 -22.14 12.94
CA PHE A 303 14.09 -21.58 12.64
C PHE A 303 14.15 -20.31 11.80
N LEU A 304 13.04 -20.03 11.12
CA LEU A 304 12.71 -18.73 10.56
C LEU A 304 11.39 -18.27 11.18
N SER A 305 11.29 -17.00 11.56
CA SER A 305 10.07 -16.47 12.18
C SER A 305 9.84 -15.01 11.84
N LEU A 306 8.58 -14.64 11.66
CA LEU A 306 8.14 -13.27 11.63
C LEU A 306 7.52 -12.93 12.98
N GLU A 307 8.12 -11.98 13.68
CA GLU A 307 7.76 -11.61 15.04
C GLU A 307 7.34 -10.14 15.12
N LEU A 308 6.39 -9.86 16.00
CA LEU A 308 6.09 -8.51 16.45
C LEU A 308 7.09 -8.13 17.53
N ALA A 309 7.87 -7.09 17.26
CA ALA A 309 8.74 -6.45 18.23
C ALA A 309 7.99 -5.24 18.80
N GLY A 310 7.96 -5.08 20.13
CA GLY A 310 7.27 -3.96 20.77
C GLY A 310 7.64 -2.60 20.16
N ARG A 311 6.82 -1.57 20.40
CA ARG A 311 6.79 -0.28 19.65
C ARG A 311 6.19 -0.33 18.25
N GLY A 312 5.50 -1.43 17.95
CA GLY A 312 4.71 -1.55 16.74
C GLY A 312 5.46 -2.03 15.52
N ALA A 313 6.72 -2.43 15.71
CA ALA A 313 7.57 -2.95 14.66
C ALA A 313 7.33 -4.45 14.45
N ALA A 314 7.68 -4.94 13.28
CA ALA A 314 7.86 -6.37 13.03
C ALA A 314 9.35 -6.66 12.78
N ARG A 315 9.77 -7.90 12.93
CA ARG A 315 11.11 -8.33 12.55
C ARG A 315 11.07 -9.76 12.00
N LEU A 316 11.87 -10.00 10.97
CA LEU A 316 12.15 -11.34 10.50
C LEU A 316 13.38 -11.85 11.25
N VAL A 317 13.22 -12.90 12.05
CA VAL A 317 14.29 -13.54 12.80
C VAL A 317 14.60 -14.88 12.17
N HIS A 318 15.87 -15.12 11.89
CA HIS A 318 16.35 -16.41 11.44
C HIS A 318 17.48 -16.88 12.35
N ALA A 319 17.53 -18.19 12.59
CA ALA A 319 18.55 -18.83 13.40
C ALA A 319 18.97 -20.16 12.79
N GLY A 320 20.28 -20.39 12.79
CA GLY A 320 20.91 -21.60 12.25
C GLY A 320 22.36 -21.67 12.72
N ALA A 321 22.88 -22.89 12.93
CA ALA A 321 24.27 -23.13 13.34
C ALA A 321 24.76 -22.33 14.58
N GLY A 322 23.86 -22.01 15.52
CA GLY A 322 24.19 -21.27 16.75
C GLY A 322 24.24 -19.75 16.61
N LEU A 323 23.96 -19.21 15.42
CA LEU A 323 23.83 -17.77 15.18
C LEU A 323 22.36 -17.41 14.98
N SER A 324 21.96 -16.26 15.51
CA SER A 324 20.64 -15.66 15.26
C SER A 324 20.81 -14.23 14.81
N ARG A 325 20.08 -13.86 13.76
CA ARG A 325 20.08 -12.52 13.19
C ARG A 325 18.63 -12.09 12.94
N SER A 326 18.42 -10.77 12.89
CA SER A 326 17.10 -10.19 12.74
C SER A 326 17.10 -9.02 11.77
N ILE A 327 16.14 -9.00 10.86
CA ILE A 327 15.84 -7.88 9.97
C ILE A 327 14.65 -7.12 10.56
N TYR A 328 14.85 -5.86 10.95
CA TYR A 328 13.78 -5.04 11.53
C TYR A 328 12.95 -4.33 10.46
N LEU A 329 11.63 -4.43 10.60
CA LEU A 329 10.63 -3.79 9.76
C LEU A 329 10.04 -2.60 10.53
N ALA A 330 10.50 -1.40 10.20
CA ALA A 330 10.05 -0.16 10.82
C ALA A 330 8.71 0.31 10.20
N VAL A 331 7.63 -0.42 10.47
CA VAL A 331 6.29 -0.08 9.98
C VAL A 331 5.31 -0.03 11.14
N PRO A 332 4.50 1.05 11.30
CA PRO A 332 3.51 1.13 12.35
C PRO A 332 2.32 0.21 12.02
N LEU A 333 2.30 -1.00 12.61
CA LEU A 333 1.23 -1.99 12.35
C LEU A 333 0.03 -1.89 13.32
N TYR A 334 0.10 -0.99 14.32
CA TYR A 334 -0.85 -0.88 15.44
C TYR A 334 -1.82 0.29 15.28
N ASP A 335 -2.32 0.51 14.07
CA ASP A 335 -3.28 1.58 13.76
C ASP A 335 -4.73 1.05 13.62
N PHE A 336 -4.94 -0.24 13.92
CA PHE A 336 -6.20 -0.95 13.73
C PHE A 336 -6.72 -0.99 12.29
N ARG A 337 -5.83 -0.84 11.32
CA ARG A 337 -6.11 -1.02 9.90
C ARG A 337 -5.54 -2.35 9.41
N TRP A 338 -6.02 -2.77 8.25
CA TRP A 338 -5.47 -3.93 7.57
C TRP A 338 -4.15 -3.53 6.91
N HIS A 339 -3.10 -4.29 7.21
CA HIS A 339 -1.82 -4.21 6.53
C HIS A 339 -1.55 -5.50 5.75
N HIS A 340 -0.88 -5.34 4.61
CA HIS A 340 -0.44 -6.43 3.74
C HIS A 340 1.07 -6.47 3.70
N ILE A 341 1.66 -7.50 4.29
CA ILE A 341 3.10 -7.72 4.32
C ILE A 341 3.44 -8.83 3.33
N ALA A 342 4.39 -8.58 2.44
CA ALA A 342 5.00 -9.60 1.59
C ALA A 342 6.50 -9.69 1.89
N ILE A 343 6.98 -10.89 2.20
CA ILE A 343 8.41 -11.17 2.43
C ILE A 343 8.81 -12.23 1.42
N SER A 344 9.66 -11.85 0.48
CA SER A 344 10.18 -12.74 -0.55
C SER A 344 11.63 -13.07 -0.24
N VAL A 345 11.95 -14.36 -0.19
CA VAL A 345 13.31 -14.90 -0.09
C VAL A 345 13.66 -15.50 -1.45
N HIS A 346 14.73 -15.01 -2.06
CA HIS A 346 15.20 -15.42 -3.39
C HIS A 346 16.73 -15.38 -3.45
N ASP A 347 17.33 -16.00 -4.46
CA ASP A 347 18.79 -16.08 -4.65
C ASP A 347 19.55 -16.64 -3.43
N ASP A 348 18.91 -17.55 -2.65
CA ASP A 348 19.39 -18.18 -1.40
C ASP A 348 19.78 -17.24 -0.23
N ASN A 349 19.88 -15.93 -0.43
CA ASN A 349 20.28 -14.98 0.60
C ASN A 349 19.63 -13.61 0.53
N THR A 350 18.78 -13.34 -0.46
CA THR A 350 18.19 -12.02 -0.64
C THR A 350 16.76 -11.99 -0.14
N VAL A 351 16.49 -11.09 0.81
CA VAL A 351 15.16 -10.87 1.39
C VAL A 351 14.61 -9.55 0.89
N ARG A 352 13.45 -9.58 0.23
CA ARG A 352 12.71 -8.39 -0.18
C ARG A 352 11.43 -8.26 0.62
N VAL A 353 11.21 -7.11 1.22
CA VAL A 353 10.02 -6.84 2.04
C VAL A 353 9.19 -5.73 1.40
N TYR A 354 7.90 -5.99 1.28
CA TYR A 354 6.88 -5.04 0.86
C TYR A 354 5.83 -4.92 1.94
N VAL A 355 5.37 -3.69 2.19
CA VAL A 355 4.22 -3.43 3.06
C VAL A 355 3.25 -2.52 2.36
N ASP A 356 1.97 -2.90 2.38
CA ASP A 356 0.85 -2.19 1.74
C ASP A 356 1.12 -1.86 0.26
N CYS A 357 1.63 -2.87 -0.45
CA CYS A 357 2.02 -2.81 -1.86
C CYS A 357 3.18 -1.85 -2.17
N ARG A 358 3.91 -1.37 -1.15
CA ARG A 358 5.11 -0.54 -1.32
C ARG A 358 6.35 -1.33 -0.96
N TRP A 359 7.39 -1.20 -1.76
CA TRP A 359 8.71 -1.72 -1.41
C TRP A 359 9.21 -1.01 -0.15
N LEU A 360 9.61 -1.78 0.86
CA LEU A 360 10.16 -1.26 2.11
C LEU A 360 11.69 -1.33 2.11
N ARG A 361 12.23 -2.52 1.82
CA ARG A 361 13.68 -2.78 1.84
C ARG A 361 14.02 -4.08 1.12
N THR A 362 15.28 -4.16 0.68
CA THR A 362 15.97 -5.39 0.30
C THR A 362 17.19 -5.58 1.19
N ASP A 363 17.34 -6.76 1.79
CA ASP A 363 18.49 -7.15 2.60
C ASP A 363 19.20 -8.33 1.93
N VAL A 364 20.53 -8.25 1.80
CA VAL A 364 21.37 -9.35 1.29
C VAL A 364 22.09 -9.96 2.47
N LEU A 365 21.81 -11.23 2.74
CA LEU A 365 22.39 -11.97 3.85
C LEU A 365 23.68 -12.68 3.44
N GLU A 366 24.44 -13.13 4.44
CA GLU A 366 25.53 -14.07 4.19
C GLU A 366 24.99 -15.37 3.56
N LYS A 367 25.83 -16.05 2.80
CA LYS A 367 25.49 -17.35 2.22
C LYS A 367 25.09 -18.33 3.34
N ASP A 368 24.02 -19.09 3.12
CA ASP A 368 23.46 -20.06 4.08
C ASP A 368 22.92 -19.43 5.39
N ALA A 369 22.78 -18.10 5.45
CA ALA A 369 22.20 -17.43 6.61
C ALA A 369 20.72 -17.78 6.80
N LEU A 370 19.99 -18.01 5.70
CA LEU A 370 18.58 -18.36 5.67
C LEU A 370 18.40 -19.86 5.42
N ASP A 371 18.71 -20.68 6.42
CA ASP A 371 18.44 -22.13 6.39
C ASP A 371 16.98 -22.38 6.79
N THR A 372 16.12 -22.71 5.82
CA THR A 372 14.78 -23.26 6.09
C THR A 372 14.91 -24.76 6.36
N PRO A 373 14.62 -25.25 7.57
CA PRO A 373 14.80 -26.66 7.88
C PRO A 373 13.98 -27.54 6.95
N THR A 374 14.59 -28.59 6.40
CA THR A 374 13.90 -29.55 5.54
C THR A 374 12.77 -30.30 6.25
N ASP A 375 12.84 -30.38 7.58
CA ASP A 375 11.85 -30.97 8.46
C ASP A 375 10.99 -29.92 9.21
N ALA A 376 10.88 -28.70 8.67
CA ALA A 376 10.23 -27.58 9.33
C ALA A 376 8.72 -27.78 9.48
N ASP A 377 8.25 -27.70 10.72
CA ASP A 377 6.84 -27.53 11.03
C ASP A 377 6.44 -26.06 10.88
N LEU A 378 5.21 -25.82 10.43
CA LEU A 378 4.63 -24.49 10.33
C LEU A 378 3.82 -24.17 11.58
N ILE A 379 4.16 -23.06 12.22
CA ILE A 379 3.42 -22.52 13.36
C ILE A 379 2.89 -21.13 13.01
N ILE A 380 1.58 -20.92 13.15
CA ILE A 380 0.93 -19.63 12.91
C ILE A 380 0.36 -19.11 14.23
N GLY A 381 0.85 -17.94 14.63
CA GLY A 381 0.39 -17.19 15.81
C GLY A 381 0.75 -17.87 17.13
N TYR A 382 1.71 -17.38 17.91
CA TYR A 382 1.94 -17.87 19.29
C TYR A 382 2.72 -16.85 20.13
N LEU A 383 2.72 -17.02 21.46
CA LEU A 383 3.39 -16.12 22.44
C LEU A 383 2.88 -14.67 22.47
N PHE A 384 1.62 -14.44 22.13
CA PHE A 384 0.98 -13.14 22.38
C PHE A 384 0.78 -12.93 23.89
N SER A 385 1.48 -11.96 24.49
CA SER A 385 1.48 -11.73 25.95
C SER A 385 0.18 -11.09 26.46
N LEU A 386 -0.32 -11.50 27.64
CA LEU A 386 -1.69 -11.24 28.14
C LEU A 386 -2.08 -9.77 28.50
N SER A 387 -1.24 -8.75 28.25
CA SER A 387 -1.75 -7.37 28.15
C SER A 387 -2.48 -7.11 26.82
N SER A 388 -2.35 -8.06 25.87
CA SER A 388 -2.75 -7.94 24.48
C SER A 388 -4.23 -8.17 24.21
N SER A 389 -4.92 -7.06 24.09
CA SER A 389 -6.26 -7.02 23.51
C SER A 389 -6.17 -6.87 21.98
N PHE A 390 -5.96 -7.99 21.30
CA PHE A 390 -6.43 -8.39 19.94
C PHE A 390 -5.61 -8.09 18.66
N ILE A 391 -5.52 -9.17 17.88
CA ILE A 391 -5.53 -9.21 16.41
C ILE A 391 -7.00 -9.41 15.98
N LYS A 392 -7.52 -8.62 15.04
CA LYS A 392 -8.80 -8.93 14.36
C LYS A 392 -8.54 -9.28 12.92
#